data_AF-A0A3B9LSG0-F1
#
_entry.id   AF-A0A3B9LSG0-F1
#
_cell.length_a   1.000
_cell.length_b   1.000
_cell.length_c   1.000
_cell.angle_alpha   90.00
_cell.angle_beta   90.00
_cell.angle_gamma   90.00
#
_symmetry.space_group_name_H-M   'P 1'
#
loop_
_entity.id
_entity.type
_entity.pdbx_description
1 polymer ?
#
loop_
_entity_poly.entity_id
_entity_poly.type
_entity_poly.pdbx_seq_one_letter_code
_entity_poly.pdbx_strand_id
1 'polypeptide(L)'
;MEVIIMSANPNIRVIDNPVSRNGVPVWNRLHSEREDICEALLKECSPGSETQVAAPRMSNEDAMHGPNWHRELLQARLRKIDDALDRLMAGSYGNCSKCGRWIEDTKLDFDPAVAFCIDCWERMQTTH
;
A
#
# COMPACT_ATOMS: atom_id res chain seq x y z
N MET A 1 10.43 -1.61 -31.79
CA MET A 1 9.74 -0.86 -30.72
C MET A 1 10.46 -1.26 -29.44
N GLU A 2 11.47 -0.50 -29.06
CA GLU A 2 12.27 -0.82 -27.88
C GLU A 2 11.41 -0.57 -26.65
N VAL A 3 11.12 -1.64 -25.92
CA VAL A 3 10.47 -1.56 -24.62
C VAL A 3 11.52 -0.94 -23.71
N ILE A 4 11.30 0.33 -23.33
CA ILE A 4 12.07 0.96 -22.27
C ILE A 4 11.64 0.24 -20.98
N ILE A 5 12.33 -0.85 -20.68
CA ILE A 5 12.36 -1.44 -19.35
C ILE A 5 12.81 -0.30 -18.44
N MET A 6 11.87 0.28 -17.68
CA MET A 6 12.16 1.26 -16.64
C MET A 6 13.30 0.67 -15.82
N SER A 7 14.47 1.32 -15.93
CA SER A 7 15.75 0.79 -15.50
C SER A 7 15.61 0.09 -14.16
N ALA A 8 15.72 -1.24 -14.15
CA ALA A 8 16.00 -1.96 -12.92
C ALA A 8 17.21 -1.26 -12.29
N ASN A 9 17.02 -0.66 -11.11
CA ASN A 9 18.11 0.01 -10.42
C ASN A 9 19.17 -1.06 -10.12
N PRO A 10 20.35 -1.03 -10.75
CA PRO A 10 21.33 -2.12 -10.70
C PRO A 10 21.96 -2.29 -9.30
N ASN A 11 21.54 -1.49 -8.32
CA ASN A 11 22.00 -1.54 -6.93
C ASN A 11 21.09 -2.34 -6.00
N ILE A 12 19.90 -2.79 -6.41
CA ILE A 12 19.16 -3.78 -5.60
C ILE A 12 19.80 -5.13 -5.82
N ARG A 13 20.67 -5.51 -4.90
CA ARG A 13 21.07 -6.90 -4.76
C ARG A 13 19.90 -7.62 -4.08
N VAL A 14 19.46 -8.75 -4.65
CA VAL A 14 18.40 -9.62 -4.08
C VAL A 14 18.65 -9.99 -2.60
N ILE A 15 19.91 -9.86 -2.17
CA ILE A 15 20.45 -10.14 -0.83
C ILE A 15 20.02 -9.10 0.23
N ASP A 16 19.64 -7.88 -0.17
CA ASP A 16 19.23 -6.82 0.76
C ASP A 16 17.72 -6.80 1.03
N ASN A 17 16.97 -7.74 0.44
CA ASN A 17 15.53 -7.84 0.63
C ASN A 17 15.23 -8.60 1.94
N PRO A 18 14.72 -7.92 2.98
CA PRO A 18 14.41 -8.56 4.24
C PRO A 18 13.33 -9.63 4.03
N VAL A 19 13.53 -10.77 4.70
CA VAL A 19 12.61 -11.89 4.66
C VAL A 19 11.71 -11.80 5.90
N SER A 20 10.40 -11.87 5.70
CA SER A 20 9.45 -11.95 6.82
C SER A 20 9.65 -13.26 7.60
N ARG A 21 9.11 -13.35 8.82
CA ARG A 21 9.14 -14.57 9.64
C ARG A 21 8.66 -15.85 8.92
N ASN A 22 7.83 -15.70 7.90
CA ASN A 22 7.30 -16.82 7.09
C ASN A 22 8.24 -17.26 5.95
N GLY A 23 9.44 -16.70 5.83
CA GLY A 23 10.38 -17.03 4.75
C GLY A 23 10.06 -16.37 3.41
N VAL A 24 9.04 -15.52 3.36
CA VAL A 24 8.63 -14.80 2.13
C VAL A 24 9.35 -13.44 2.08
N PRO A 25 9.98 -13.08 0.94
CA PRO A 25 10.59 -11.77 0.77
C PRO A 25 9.54 -10.66 0.88
N VAL A 26 9.82 -9.62 1.66
CA VAL A 26 8.87 -8.51 1.88
C VAL A 26 8.42 -7.86 0.56
N TRP A 27 9.34 -7.69 -0.39
CA TRP A 27 9.03 -7.17 -1.72
C TRP A 27 7.91 -7.96 -2.42
N ASN A 28 7.89 -9.30 -2.34
CA ASN A 28 6.86 -10.12 -3.00
C ASN A 28 5.48 -9.81 -2.44
N ARG A 29 5.37 -9.62 -1.11
CA ARG A 29 4.11 -9.30 -0.46
C ARG A 29 3.61 -7.91 -0.86
N LEU A 30 4.48 -6.90 -0.80
CA LEU A 30 4.15 -5.53 -1.22
C LEU A 30 3.80 -5.45 -2.71
N HIS A 31 4.54 -6.16 -3.56
CA HIS A 31 4.29 -6.19 -5.00
C HIS A 31 2.95 -6.84 -5.32
N SER A 32 2.63 -8.00 -4.71
CA SER A 32 1.35 -8.66 -4.90
C SER A 32 0.20 -7.75 -4.48
N GLU A 33 0.30 -7.13 -3.30
CA GLU A 33 -0.74 -6.21 -2.82
C GLU A 33 -0.91 -4.99 -3.74
N ARG A 34 0.20 -4.46 -4.29
CA ARG A 34 0.16 -3.39 -5.28
C ARG A 34 -0.60 -3.81 -6.54
N GLU A 35 -0.33 -5.00 -7.05
CA GLU A 35 -1.01 -5.54 -8.24
C GLU A 35 -2.51 -5.71 -7.98
N ASP A 36 -2.88 -6.28 -6.84
CA ASP A 36 -4.28 -6.47 -6.44
C ASP A 36 -5.04 -5.12 -6.38
N ILE A 37 -4.41 -4.09 -5.79
CA ILE A 37 -5.01 -2.75 -5.69
C ILE A 37 -5.10 -2.08 -7.06
N CYS A 38 -4.06 -2.18 -7.89
CA CYS A 38 -4.08 -1.65 -9.25
C CYS A 38 -5.18 -2.33 -10.09
N GLU A 39 -5.33 -3.64 -9.97
CA GLU A 39 -6.38 -4.39 -10.66
C GLU A 39 -7.78 -3.96 -10.19
N ALA A 40 -7.98 -3.80 -8.88
CA ALA A 40 -9.24 -3.30 -8.31
C ALA A 40 -9.58 -1.91 -8.84
N LEU A 41 -8.61 -0.99 -8.85
CA LEU A 41 -8.78 0.38 -9.38
C LEU A 41 -9.10 0.39 -10.87
N LEU A 42 -8.55 -0.53 -11.66
CA LEU A 42 -8.85 -0.65 -13.09
C LEU A 42 -10.26 -1.21 -13.35
N LYS A 43 -10.70 -2.21 -12.58
CA LYS A 43 -12.03 -2.81 -12.71
C LYS A 43 -13.15 -1.81 -12.42
N GLU A 44 -12.95 -0.88 -11.49
CA GLU A 44 -13.88 0.23 -11.24
C GLU A 44 -13.99 1.25 -12.38
N CYS A 45 -13.02 1.27 -13.29
CA CYS A 45 -13.00 2.15 -14.45
C CYS A 45 -13.64 1.53 -15.70
N SER A 46 -14.27 0.34 -15.59
CA SER A 46 -14.99 -0.29 -16.69
C SER A 46 -16.50 -0.01 -16.60
N PRO A 47 -17.02 1.12 -17.12
CA PRO A 47 -18.44 1.22 -17.42
C PRO A 47 -18.69 0.43 -18.71
N GLY A 48 -18.70 -0.90 -18.64
CA GLY A 48 -18.69 -1.68 -19.89
C GLY A 48 -18.72 -3.19 -19.80
N SER A 49 -19.47 -3.80 -18.87
CA SER A 49 -20.15 -5.08 -19.13
C SER A 49 -21.05 -5.46 -17.96
N GLU A 50 -22.35 -5.41 -18.24
CA GLU A 50 -23.45 -6.13 -17.58
C GLU A 50 -23.99 -5.60 -16.25
N THR A 51 -25.13 -4.91 -16.41
CA THR A 51 -26.22 -4.67 -15.46
C THR A 51 -25.94 -3.72 -14.30
N GLN A 52 -26.16 -2.44 -14.60
CA GLN A 52 -26.71 -1.50 -13.62
C GLN A 52 -28.04 -2.08 -13.11
N VAL A 53 -28.00 -2.91 -12.07
CA VAL A 53 -29.19 -3.10 -11.24
C VAL A 53 -29.47 -1.74 -10.66
N ALA A 54 -30.58 -1.15 -11.11
CA ALA A 54 -31.09 0.12 -10.61
C ALA A 54 -30.85 0.17 -9.10
N ALA A 55 -30.03 1.12 -8.66
CA ALA A 55 -29.80 1.34 -7.25
C ALA A 55 -31.18 1.31 -6.57
N PRO A 56 -31.38 0.49 -5.51
CA PRO A 56 -32.60 0.56 -4.73
C PRO A 56 -32.85 2.03 -4.41
N ARG A 57 -34.11 2.48 -4.42
CA ARG A 57 -34.45 3.83 -3.95
C ARG A 57 -34.09 3.89 -2.47
N MET A 58 -32.84 4.22 -2.17
CA MET A 58 -32.35 4.31 -0.80
C MET A 58 -32.86 5.64 -0.23
N SER A 59 -33.53 5.56 0.91
CA SER A 59 -33.85 6.71 1.74
C SER A 59 -32.57 7.49 2.03
N ASN A 60 -32.68 8.83 2.04
CA ASN A 60 -31.56 9.77 2.02
C ASN A 60 -30.65 9.77 3.27
N GLU A 61 -30.66 8.73 4.09
CA GLU A 61 -30.00 8.68 5.41
C GLU A 61 -28.78 7.74 5.50
N ASP A 62 -28.50 6.90 4.49
CA ASP A 62 -27.40 5.92 4.54
C ASP A 62 -26.12 6.31 3.76
N ALA A 63 -26.06 7.49 3.16
CA ALA A 63 -24.91 7.91 2.35
C ALA A 63 -23.78 8.55 3.20
N MET A 64 -23.24 7.81 4.18
CA MET A 64 -22.17 8.36 5.03
C MET A 64 -20.84 8.52 4.27
N HIS A 65 -20.66 7.86 3.13
CA HIS A 65 -19.47 7.98 2.29
C HIS A 65 -19.88 8.21 0.82
N GLY A 66 -19.46 9.34 0.23
CA GLY A 66 -19.76 9.68 -1.17
C GLY A 66 -19.23 8.62 -2.15
N PRO A 67 -19.66 8.62 -3.43
CA PRO A 67 -19.47 7.50 -4.38
C PRO A 67 -18.01 7.08 -4.67
N ASN A 68 -17.02 7.79 -4.13
CA ASN A 68 -15.60 7.64 -4.42
C ASN A 68 -14.76 7.16 -3.22
N TRP A 69 -15.37 6.91 -2.06
CA TRP A 69 -14.66 6.57 -0.81
C TRP A 69 -13.79 5.31 -0.92
N HIS A 70 -14.28 4.30 -1.63
CA HIS A 70 -13.57 3.04 -1.84
C HIS A 70 -12.32 3.26 -2.68
N ARG A 71 -12.44 4.05 -3.75
CA ARG A 71 -11.31 4.44 -4.61
C ARG A 71 -10.27 5.24 -3.84
N GLU A 72 -10.68 6.20 -3.02
CA GLU A 72 -9.76 7.01 -2.20
C GLU A 72 -8.99 6.15 -1.18
N LEU A 73 -9.67 5.18 -0.56
CA LEU A 73 -9.05 4.21 0.35
C LEU A 73 -7.99 3.37 -0.36
N LEU A 74 -8.34 2.80 -1.53
CA LEU A 74 -7.41 2.01 -2.34
C LEU A 74 -6.20 2.84 -2.79
N GLN A 75 -6.41 4.08 -3.26
CA GLN A 75 -5.32 4.99 -3.62
C GLN A 75 -4.44 5.39 -2.44
N ALA A 76 -5.03 5.57 -1.25
CA ALA A 76 -4.26 5.84 -0.04
C ALA A 76 -3.43 4.62 0.39
N ARG A 77 -3.97 3.40 0.21
CA ARG A 77 -3.22 2.16 0.48
C ARG A 77 -2.09 1.95 -0.53
N LEU A 78 -2.35 2.14 -1.82
CA LEU A 78 -1.36 2.05 -2.89
C LEU A 78 -0.16 2.96 -2.62
N ARG A 79 -0.41 4.23 -2.25
CA ARG A 79 0.64 5.18 -1.88
C ARG A 79 1.53 4.69 -0.73
N LYS A 80 0.97 4.01 0.27
CA LYS A 80 1.75 3.45 1.39
C LYS A 80 2.63 2.28 0.94
N ILE A 81 2.12 1.46 0.02
CA ILE A 81 2.86 0.32 -0.53
C ILE A 81 4.01 0.81 -1.40
N ASP A 82 3.76 1.78 -2.28
CA ASP A 82 4.79 2.38 -3.12
C ASP A 82 5.89 3.02 -2.27
N ASP A 83 5.53 3.76 -1.22
CA ASP A 83 6.50 4.34 -0.28
C ASP A 83 7.32 3.26 0.47
N ALA A 84 6.71 2.13 0.81
CA ALA A 84 7.43 1.01 1.42
C ALA A 84 8.38 0.32 0.44
N LEU A 85 7.97 0.18 -0.83
CA LEU A 85 8.83 -0.30 -1.91
C LEU A 85 10.02 0.65 -2.13
N ASP A 86 9.78 1.96 -2.17
CA ASP A 86 10.84 2.97 -2.29
C ASP A 86 11.84 2.88 -1.13
N ARG A 87 11.36 2.69 0.10
CA ARG A 87 12.21 2.46 1.29
C ARG A 87 13.03 1.17 1.18
N LEU A 88 12.48 0.10 0.62
CA LEU A 88 13.25 -1.12 0.31
C LEU A 88 14.34 -0.83 -0.72
N MET A 89 14.02 -0.10 -1.79
CA MET A 89 14.99 0.26 -2.82
C MET A 89 16.10 1.17 -2.28
N ALA A 90 15.78 2.05 -1.33
CA ALA A 90 16.74 2.93 -0.67
C ALA A 90 17.55 2.24 0.44
N GLY A 91 17.21 0.99 0.82
CA GLY A 91 17.84 0.29 1.95
C GLY A 91 17.48 0.87 3.33
N SER A 92 16.43 1.70 3.41
CA SER A 92 15.95 2.32 4.65
C SER A 92 14.70 1.63 5.23
N TYR A 93 14.27 0.53 4.61
CA TYR A 93 13.16 -0.28 5.11
C TYR A 93 13.43 -0.78 6.53
N GLY A 94 12.37 -0.77 7.35
CA GLY A 94 12.46 -1.06 8.78
C GLY A 94 12.78 0.15 9.66
N ASN A 95 13.13 1.31 9.08
CA ASN A 95 13.31 2.55 9.85
C ASN A 95 12.07 3.45 9.77
N CYS A 96 11.74 4.07 10.90
CA CYS A 96 10.66 5.03 11.04
C CYS A 96 10.95 6.30 10.24
N SER A 97 10.02 6.69 9.37
CA SER A 97 10.15 7.88 8.50
C SER A 97 10.20 9.20 9.27
N LYS A 98 9.78 9.21 10.54
CA LYS A 98 9.74 10.43 11.38
C LYS A 98 10.93 10.58 12.32
N CYS A 99 11.38 9.49 12.95
CA CYS A 99 12.46 9.53 13.94
C CYS A 99 13.70 8.69 13.59
N GLY A 100 13.67 7.94 12.49
CA GLY A 100 14.77 7.09 12.03
C GLY A 100 15.02 5.84 12.88
N ARG A 101 14.25 5.59 13.94
CA ARG A 101 14.39 4.38 14.78
C ARG A 101 13.81 3.15 14.10
N TRP A 102 14.34 1.98 14.44
CA TRP A 102 13.84 0.69 13.98
C TRP A 102 12.36 0.51 14.33
N ILE A 103 11.58 -0.03 13.41
CA ILE A 103 10.16 -0.40 13.57
C ILE A 103 10.14 -1.86 14.04
N GLU A 104 9.31 -2.17 15.03
CA GLU A 104 9.24 -3.51 15.59
C GLU A 104 8.89 -4.56 14.51
N ASP A 105 9.66 -5.65 14.45
CA ASP A 105 9.49 -6.70 13.43
C ASP A 105 8.06 -7.27 13.42
N THR A 106 7.43 -7.42 14.58
CA THR A 106 6.03 -7.84 14.71
C THR A 106 5.07 -6.94 13.93
N LYS A 107 5.36 -5.63 13.83
CA LYS A 107 4.55 -4.70 13.04
C LYS A 107 4.81 -4.85 11.55
N LEU A 108 6.07 -5.00 11.14
CA LEU A 108 6.45 -5.20 9.74
C LEU A 108 5.93 -6.54 9.21
N ASP A 109 5.86 -7.57 10.06
CA ASP A 109 5.22 -8.85 9.77
C ASP A 109 3.70 -8.70 9.65
N PHE A 110 3.06 -7.87 10.49
CA PHE A 110 1.63 -7.63 10.40
C PHE A 110 1.27 -6.83 9.13
N ASP A 111 1.90 -5.66 8.95
CA ASP A 111 1.72 -4.78 7.81
C ASP A 111 3.09 -4.26 7.31
N PRO A 112 3.58 -4.76 6.16
CA PRO A 112 4.87 -4.35 5.60
C PRO A 112 4.87 -2.90 5.07
N ALA A 113 3.70 -2.28 4.89
CA ALA A 113 3.61 -0.90 4.39
C ALA A 113 3.80 0.15 5.49
N VAL A 114 3.96 -0.25 6.75
CA VAL A 114 4.07 0.67 7.89
C VAL A 114 5.31 1.57 7.79
N ALA A 115 5.12 2.87 8.01
CA ALA A 115 6.16 3.90 7.90
C ALA A 115 6.64 4.46 9.24
N PHE A 116 5.97 4.15 10.35
CA PHE A 116 6.18 4.80 11.65
C PHE A 116 6.31 3.77 12.78
N CYS A 117 7.21 4.05 13.73
CA CYS A 117 7.29 3.31 14.99
C CYS A 117 6.09 3.61 15.90
N ILE A 118 5.85 2.77 16.91
CA ILE A 118 4.72 2.94 17.85
C ILE A 118 4.69 4.34 18.49
N ASP A 119 5.82 4.82 19.00
CA ASP A 119 5.92 6.14 19.62
C ASP A 119 5.49 7.27 18.68
N CYS A 120 5.91 7.20 17.41
CA CYS A 120 5.61 8.26 16.44
C CYS A 120 4.16 8.23 16.00
N TRP A 121 3.59 7.04 15.91
CA TRP A 121 2.17 6.84 15.60
C TRP A 121 1.29 7.33 16.75
N GLU A 122 1.58 6.95 18.00
CA GLU A 122 0.84 7.41 19.18
C GLU A 122 0.85 8.94 19.28
N ARG A 123 2.01 9.59 19.10
CA ARG A 123 2.11 11.06 19.10
C ARG A 123 1.26 11.73 18.01
N MET A 124 1.05 11.08 16.88
CA MET A 124 0.22 11.63 15.80
C MET A 124 -1.27 11.46 16.09
N GLN A 125 -1.66 10.40 16.81
CA GLN A 125 -3.06 10.17 17.18
C GLN A 125 -3.53 11.01 18.35
N THR A 126 -2.65 11.31 19.31
CA THR A 126 -2.97 12.13 20.47
C THR A 126 -3.01 13.62 20.16
N THR A 127 -2.71 14.03 18.92
CA THR A 127 -2.96 15.40 18.45
C THR A 127 -4.45 15.53 18.11
N HIS A 128 -5.27 15.60 19.14
CA HIS A 128 -6.72 15.79 19.07
C HIS A 128 -7.15 16.93 19.99
#